data_AF-A0A2Y9RFM0-F1
#
_entry.id   AF-A0A2Y9RFM0-F1
#
_cell.length_a   1.000
_cell.length_b   1.000
_cell.length_c   1.000
_cell.angle_alpha   90.00
_cell.angle_beta   90.00
_cell.angle_gamma   90.00
#
_symmetry.space_group_name_H-M   'P 1'
#
loop_
_entity.id
_entity.type
_entity.pdbx_description
1 polymer ?
#
loop_
_entity_poly.entity_id
_entity_poly.type
_entity_poly.pdbx_seq_one_letter_code
_entity_poly.pdbx_strand_id
1 'polypeptide(L)'
;MSQNHYLEAAAQKLQASCPGQAHYLLWACSSSNNAKNTFEETCPYCFQLLVLKNSRVHLKPKPKLTPKIQKLLNQEAKNYTLSFKEAKIVKKYKDSKSVLNTYIWTVNKEY
;
A
#
# COMPACT_ATOMS: atom_id res chain seq x y z
N MET A 1 14.23 29.66 9.95
CA MET A 1 12.98 28.88 9.91
C MET A 1 12.89 28.25 8.53
N SER A 2 12.87 26.93 8.42
CA SER A 2 12.90 26.27 7.10
C SER A 2 11.53 26.39 6.44
N GLN A 3 11.53 26.72 5.15
CA GLN A 3 10.34 26.86 4.29
C GLN A 3 9.39 25.64 4.39
N ASN A 4 9.94 24.48 4.71
CA ASN A 4 9.22 23.23 4.90
C ASN A 4 8.22 23.26 6.06
N HIS A 5 8.58 23.86 7.20
CA HIS A 5 7.67 23.96 8.35
C HIS A 5 6.43 24.81 8.04
N TYR A 6 6.59 25.82 7.17
CA TYR A 6 5.45 26.66 6.77
C TYR A 6 4.48 25.89 5.86
N LEU A 7 5.01 25.11 4.92
CA LEU A 7 4.21 24.29 4.01
C LEU A 7 3.48 23.15 4.75
N GLU A 8 4.15 22.49 5.70
CA GLU A 8 3.51 21.47 6.56
C GLU A 8 2.37 22.07 7.41
N ALA A 9 2.59 23.23 8.03
CA ALA A 9 1.55 23.90 8.82
C ALA A 9 0.36 24.35 7.96
N ALA A 10 0.62 24.82 6.73
CA ALA A 10 -0.44 25.18 5.78
C ALA A 10 -1.24 23.94 5.34
N ALA A 11 -0.56 22.82 5.08
CA ALA A 11 -1.21 21.57 4.71
C ALA A 11 -2.13 21.04 5.83
N GLN A 12 -1.67 21.08 7.09
CA GLN A 12 -2.49 20.68 8.24
C GLN A 12 -3.77 21.50 8.37
N LYS A 13 -3.69 22.82 8.16
CA LYS A 13 -4.88 23.71 8.20
C LYS A 13 -5.86 23.42 7.06
N LEU A 14 -5.36 23.06 5.89
CA LEU A 14 -6.19 22.76 4.70
C LEU A 14 -6.74 21.33 4.70
N GLN A 15 -6.26 20.44 5.57
CA GLN A 15 -6.64 19.02 5.57
C GLN A 15 -8.15 18.79 5.68
N ALA A 16 -8.87 19.59 6.47
CA ALA A 16 -10.31 19.47 6.67
C ALA A 16 -11.15 20.19 5.61
N SER A 17 -10.64 21.27 5.01
CA SER A 17 -11.39 22.09 4.04
C SER A 17 -11.14 21.65 2.59
N CYS A 18 -9.88 21.36 2.25
CA CYS A 18 -9.40 21.12 0.89
C CYS A 18 -8.30 20.05 0.89
N PRO A 19 -8.65 18.76 1.02
CA PRO A 19 -7.69 17.67 1.16
C PRO A 19 -6.73 17.54 -0.04
N GLY A 20 -7.19 17.86 -1.25
CA GLY A 20 -6.34 17.86 -2.46
C GLY A 20 -5.24 18.92 -2.42
N GLN A 21 -5.52 20.13 -1.91
CA GLN A 21 -4.54 21.20 -1.77
C GLN A 21 -3.55 20.89 -0.63
N ALA A 22 -4.05 20.37 0.49
CA ALA A 22 -3.20 19.89 1.58
C ALA A 22 -2.21 18.82 1.09
N HIS A 23 -2.68 17.88 0.28
CA HIS A 23 -1.84 16.84 -0.32
C HIS A 23 -0.78 17.41 -1.27
N TYR A 24 -1.15 18.36 -2.14
CA TYR A 24 -0.20 19.01 -3.04
C TYR A 24 0.92 19.73 -2.29
N LEU A 25 0.60 20.41 -1.18
CA LEU A 25 1.59 21.09 -0.34
C LEU A 25 2.54 20.10 0.36
N LEU A 26 2.03 18.97 0.85
CA LEU A 26 2.85 17.89 1.42
C LEU A 26 3.76 17.25 0.35
N TRP A 27 3.23 17.00 -0.85
CA TRP A 27 4.02 16.52 -1.99
C TRP A 27 5.16 17.49 -2.36
N ALA A 28 4.88 18.79 -2.40
CA ALA A 28 5.89 19.80 -2.68
C ALA A 28 6.97 19.85 -1.58
N CYS A 29 6.57 19.74 -0.31
CA CYS A 29 7.47 19.75 0.85
C CYS A 29 8.38 18.51 0.94
N SER A 30 7.87 17.35 0.56
CA SER A 30 8.66 16.12 0.53
C SER A 30 9.66 16.07 -0.64
N SER A 31 9.29 16.63 -1.79
CA SER A 31 10.14 16.68 -2.98
C SER A 31 11.36 17.58 -2.79
N SER A 32 11.26 18.61 -1.95
CA SER A 32 12.40 19.47 -1.59
C SER A 32 13.36 18.83 -0.57
N ASN A 33 12.87 17.91 0.27
CA ASN A 33 13.61 17.38 1.41
C ASN A 33 14.32 16.05 1.16
N ASN A 34 14.21 15.45 -0.03
CA ASN A 34 14.80 14.14 -0.35
C ASN A 34 14.42 13.02 0.67
N ALA A 35 13.40 13.28 1.49
CA ALA A 35 12.89 12.36 2.49
C ALA A 35 11.98 11.39 1.75
N LYS A 36 12.25 10.09 1.90
CA LYS A 36 11.47 9.02 1.29
C LYS A 36 10.00 9.25 1.63
N ASN A 37 9.26 9.58 0.58
CA ASN A 37 7.85 9.87 0.69
C ASN A 37 7.08 8.67 1.24
N THR A 38 6.46 8.83 2.40
CA THR A 38 5.42 7.94 2.94
C THR A 38 4.09 8.15 2.18
N PHE A 39 4.12 8.20 0.84
CA PHE A 39 2.90 8.25 0.01
C PHE A 39 2.03 7.00 0.17
N GLU A 40 2.54 5.94 0.79
CA GLU A 40 1.74 4.79 1.23
C GLU A 40 0.65 5.17 2.25
N GLU A 41 0.71 6.37 2.83
CA GLU A 41 -0.22 6.88 3.83
C GLU A 41 -1.30 7.82 3.28
N THR A 42 -1.49 7.98 1.96
CA THR A 42 -2.61 8.82 1.45
C THR A 42 -3.44 8.13 0.37
N CYS A 43 -4.75 8.32 0.40
CA CYS A 43 -5.64 7.82 -0.66
C CYS A 43 -5.38 8.50 -2.00
N PRO A 44 -5.30 7.76 -3.12
CA PRO A 44 -5.27 8.37 -4.44
C PRO A 44 -6.61 9.00 -4.86
N TYR A 45 -7.72 8.70 -4.15
CA TYR A 45 -9.06 9.16 -4.55
C TYR A 45 -9.60 10.28 -3.67
N CYS A 46 -9.55 10.14 -2.34
CA CYS A 46 -10.04 11.15 -1.42
C CYS A 46 -8.94 12.06 -0.85
N PHE A 47 -7.67 11.84 -1.21
CA PHE A 47 -6.49 12.58 -0.72
C PHE A 47 -6.40 12.67 0.81
N GLN A 48 -7.12 11.79 1.51
CA GLN A 48 -7.15 11.77 2.96
C GLN A 48 -6.01 10.92 3.48
N LEU A 49 -5.34 11.45 4.50
CA LEU A 49 -4.27 10.75 5.20
C LEU A 49 -4.84 9.48 5.84
N LEU A 50 -4.30 8.32 5.48
CA LEU A 50 -4.52 6.99 6.03
C LEU A 50 -3.99 6.92 7.47
N VAL A 51 -4.50 7.76 8.35
CA VAL A 51 -4.26 7.61 9.79
C VAL A 51 -4.93 6.32 10.24
N LEU A 52 -4.23 5.49 11.02
CA LEU A 52 -4.64 4.14 11.46
C LEU A 52 -6.06 4.04 12.05
N LYS A 53 -6.66 5.16 12.48
CA LYS A 53 -8.05 5.24 12.98
C LYS A 53 -9.11 5.31 11.87
N ASN A 54 -8.79 5.87 10.71
CA ASN A 54 -9.75 6.13 9.61
C ASN A 54 -9.61 5.14 8.45
N SER A 55 -8.55 4.31 8.48
CA SER A 55 -8.30 3.28 7.49
C SER A 55 -8.63 1.91 8.05
N ARG A 56 -9.44 1.14 7.31
CA ARG A 56 -9.58 -0.30 7.59
C ARG A 56 -8.58 -1.03 6.73
N VAL A 57 -7.65 -1.71 7.39
CA VAL A 57 -6.63 -2.52 6.74
C VAL A 57 -7.13 -3.95 6.68
N HIS A 58 -7.34 -4.48 5.48
CA HIS A 58 -7.63 -5.88 5.27
C HIS A 58 -6.39 -6.58 4.71
N LEU A 59 -5.84 -7.53 5.48
CA LEU A 59 -4.81 -8.41 4.95
C LEU A 59 -5.44 -9.42 4.01
N LYS A 60 -5.13 -9.35 2.71
CA LYS A 60 -5.39 -10.49 1.82
C LYS A 60 -4.31 -11.54 2.08
N PRO A 61 -4.65 -12.70 2.67
CA PRO A 61 -3.66 -13.71 2.98
C PRO A 61 -3.11 -14.30 1.69
N LYS A 62 -1.84 -14.70 1.73
CA LYS A 62 -1.25 -15.53 0.68
C LYS A 62 -2.14 -16.76 0.46
N PRO A 63 -2.36 -17.21 -0.80
CA PRO A 63 -3.14 -18.42 -1.06
C PRO A 63 -2.64 -19.58 -0.20
N LYS A 64 -3.56 -20.39 0.35
CA LYS A 64 -3.19 -21.52 1.20
C LYS A 64 -2.32 -22.51 0.42
N LEU A 65 -1.34 -23.10 1.11
CA LEU A 65 -0.53 -24.17 0.56
C LEU A 65 -1.43 -25.40 0.30
N THR A 66 -1.64 -25.72 -0.96
CA THR A 66 -2.39 -26.93 -1.35
C THR A 66 -1.43 -28.11 -1.52
N PRO A 67 -1.89 -29.36 -1.36
CA PRO A 67 -1.04 -30.54 -1.55
C PRO A 67 -0.35 -30.59 -2.92
N LYS A 68 -1.03 -30.09 -3.96
CA LYS A 68 -0.47 -29.97 -5.32
C LYS A 68 0.72 -29.02 -5.37
N ILE A 69 0.60 -27.83 -4.76
CA ILE A 69 1.68 -26.86 -4.71
C ILE A 69 2.84 -27.40 -3.87
N GLN A 70 2.55 -28.05 -2.74
CA GLN A 70 3.58 -28.65 -1.89
C GLN A 70 4.36 -29.75 -2.64
N LYS A 71 3.69 -30.60 -3.42
CA LYS A 71 4.34 -31.62 -4.25
C LYS A 71 5.28 -30.99 -5.30
N LEU A 72 4.83 -29.94 -5.98
CA LEU A 72 5.64 -29.24 -6.98
C LEU A 72 6.85 -28.53 -6.35
N LEU A 73 6.67 -27.91 -5.17
CA LEU A 73 7.77 -27.31 -4.41
C LEU A 73 8.79 -28.36 -3.96
N ASN A 74 8.34 -29.53 -3.51
CA ASN A 74 9.22 -30.62 -3.13
C ASN A 74 9.99 -31.22 -4.33
N GLN A 75 9.38 -31.23 -5.51
CA GLN A 75 10.04 -31.66 -6.76
C GLN A 75 11.11 -30.64 -7.20
N GLU A 76 10.78 -29.35 -7.15
CA GLU A 76 11.72 -28.27 -7.44
C GLU A 76 12.90 -28.27 -6.46
N ALA A 77 12.66 -28.49 -5.16
CA ALA A 77 13.70 -28.60 -4.15
C ALA A 77 14.65 -29.80 -4.35
N LYS A 78 14.16 -30.86 -5.00
CA LYS A 78 14.96 -32.04 -5.41
C LYS A 78 15.59 -31.87 -6.80
N ASN A 79 15.51 -30.68 -7.40
CA ASN A 79 16.02 -30.34 -8.74
C ASN A 79 15.39 -31.16 -9.89
N TYR A 80 14.15 -31.64 -9.73
CA TYR A 80 13.43 -32.26 -10.84
C TYR A 80 12.94 -31.19 -11.84
N THR A 81 13.02 -31.52 -13.14
CA THR A 81 12.52 -30.66 -14.21
C THR A 81 10.99 -30.57 -14.17
N LEU A 82 10.45 -29.40 -13.86
CA LEU A 82 9.01 -29.13 -13.92
C LEU A 82 8.57 -28.78 -15.35
N SER A 83 7.35 -29.16 -15.72
CA SER A 83 6.76 -28.66 -16.97
C SER A 83 6.52 -27.15 -16.91
N PHE A 84 6.44 -26.49 -18.06
CA PHE A 84 6.17 -25.03 -18.13
C PHE A 84 4.91 -24.62 -17.35
N LYS A 85 3.85 -25.43 -17.41
CA LYS A 85 2.60 -25.18 -16.69
C LYS A 85 2.79 -25.26 -15.17
N GLU A 86 3.53 -26.26 -14.70
CA GLU A 86 3.82 -26.46 -13.27
C GLU A 86 4.74 -25.37 -12.72
N ALA A 87 5.80 -25.05 -13.45
CA ALA A 87 6.72 -23.95 -13.11
C ALA A 87 5.97 -22.61 -12.99
N LYS A 88 5.01 -22.34 -13.89
CA LYS A 88 4.15 -21.14 -13.81
C LYS A 88 3.31 -21.11 -12.53
N ILE A 89 2.77 -22.26 -12.10
CA ILE A 89 1.99 -22.37 -10.85
C ILE A 89 2.89 -22.09 -9.64
N VAL A 90 4.07 -22.72 -9.59
CA VAL A 90 5.02 -22.55 -8.49
C VAL A 90 5.51 -21.11 -8.40
N LYS A 91 5.88 -20.50 -9.53
CA LYS A 91 6.26 -19.09 -9.61
C LYS A 91 5.15 -18.18 -9.10
N LYS A 92 3.91 -18.36 -9.58
CA LYS A 92 2.75 -17.59 -9.10
C LYS A 92 2.56 -17.71 -7.59
N TYR A 93 2.75 -18.90 -7.02
CA TYR A 93 2.65 -19.11 -5.57
C TYR A 93 3.80 -18.46 -4.80
N LYS A 94 5.04 -18.54 -5.29
CA LYS A 94 6.21 -17.89 -4.67
C LYS A 94 6.05 -16.36 -4.67
N ASP A 95 5.65 -15.81 -5.83
CA ASP A 95 5.45 -14.38 -6.03
C ASP A 95 4.22 -13.85 -5.26
N SER A 96 3.26 -14.71 -4.92
CA SER A 96 2.14 -14.35 -4.05
C SER A 96 2.65 -14.02 -2.65
N LYS A 97 2.42 -12.80 -2.20
CA LYS A 97 2.64 -12.35 -0.82
C LYS A 97 1.29 -12.01 -0.18
N SER A 98 1.22 -12.01 1.14
CA SER A 98 0.10 -11.37 1.83
C SER A 98 0.15 -9.88 1.51
N VAL A 99 -0.88 -9.36 0.85
CA VAL A 99 -0.97 -7.95 0.46
C VAL A 99 -1.87 -7.24 1.46
N LEU A 100 -1.40 -6.14 2.02
CA LEU A 100 -2.21 -5.21 2.80
C LEU A 100 -3.11 -4.45 1.82
N ASN A 101 -4.40 -4.77 1.80
CA ASN A 101 -5.39 -3.95 1.13
C ASN A 101 -5.89 -2.89 2.10
N THR A 102 -5.45 -1.66 1.90
CA THR A 102 -5.97 -0.48 2.60
C THR A 102 -7.23 0.02 1.89
N TYR A 103 -8.34 0.07 2.63
CA TYR A 103 -9.56 0.76 2.18
C TYR A 103 -9.83 1.95 3.09
N ILE A 104 -10.22 3.07 2.50
CA ILE A 104 -10.65 4.26 3.23
C ILE A 104 -12.16 4.29 3.23
N TRP A 105 -12.73 4.36 4.42
CA TRP A 105 -14.14 4.68 4.61
C TRP A 105 -14.22 6.15 4.97
N THR A 106 -14.30 7.03 3.97
CA THR A 106 -14.79 8.39 4.21
C THR A 106 -16.29 8.30 4.40
N VAL A 107 -16.74 7.93 5.61
CA VAL A 107 -18.14 8.07 5.99
C VAL A 107 -18.31 9.50 6.48
N ASN A 108 -18.58 10.42 5.56
CA ASN A 108 -19.29 11.64 5.94
C ASN A 108 -20.78 11.27 6.06
N LYS A 109 -21.17 10.77 7.23
CA LYS A 109 -22.45 11.14 7.85
C LYS A 109 -22.03 12.32 8.75
N GLU A 110 -22.61 13.51 8.69
CA GLU A 110 -24.03 13.84 8.79
C GLU A 110 -24.34 15.16 8.07
N TYR A 111 -25.64 15.38 7.88
CA TYR A 111 -26.32 16.54 7.30
C TYR A 111 -25.99 17.86 7.98
#